data_AF-A0A0L0LN14-F1
#
_entry.id   AF-A0A0L0LN14-F1
#
_cell.length_a   1.000
_cell.length_b   1.000
_cell.length_c   1.000
_cell.angle_alpha   90.00
_cell.angle_beta   90.00
_cell.angle_gamma   90.00
#
_symmetry.space_group_name_H-M   'P 1'
#
loop_
_entity.id
_entity.type
_entity.pdbx_description
1 polymer ?
#
loop_
_entity_poly.entity_id
_entity_poly.type
_entity_poly.pdbx_seq_one_letter_code
_entity_poly.pdbx_strand_id
1 'polypeptide(L)'
;MRKNEKQLTEAFDRHADELFRHASLRLSNRDRARDLTQDAFMKTWEYLERGGEIRELRAFLFRTLKNLIIDEYRRSKSESLEALVDTDEGETIDALIPPDETNTVESAIARLDGERALALVSELPDPYREAILLRYVDGFSPKEIANVTELTENIVSVRIHRGLKKLRVLLEQTS
;
A
#
# COMPACT_ATOMS: atom_id res chain seq x y z
N MET A 1 21.57 -21.63 1.41
CA MET A 1 21.34 -21.61 -0.05
C MET A 1 20.01 -22.27 -0.44
N ARG A 2 19.87 -23.61 -0.56
CA ARG A 2 18.63 -24.24 -1.13
C ARG A 2 17.30 -23.92 -0.42
N LYS A 3 17.32 -23.62 0.89
CA LYS A 3 16.09 -23.32 1.66
C LYS A 3 15.50 -21.94 1.31
N ASN A 4 16.35 -20.92 1.26
CA ASN A 4 15.94 -19.56 0.92
C ASN A 4 15.41 -19.50 -0.51
N GLU A 5 16.09 -20.21 -1.43
CA GLU A 5 15.72 -20.27 -2.85
C GLU A 5 14.31 -20.84 -3.00
N LYS A 6 14.06 -22.02 -2.44
CA LYS A 6 12.74 -22.65 -2.46
C LYS A 6 11.66 -21.75 -1.85
N GLN A 7 11.94 -21.14 -0.69
CA GLN A 7 10.99 -20.26 -0.02
C GLN A 7 10.64 -19.04 -0.89
N LEU A 8 11.62 -18.43 -1.54
CA LEU A 8 11.40 -17.26 -2.38
C LEU A 8 10.69 -17.62 -3.70
N THR A 9 11.02 -18.76 -4.31
CA THR A 9 10.30 -19.27 -5.50
C THR A 9 8.82 -19.50 -5.18
N GLU A 10 8.51 -20.18 -4.07
CA GLU A 10 7.11 -20.39 -3.66
C GLU A 10 6.39 -19.08 -3.32
N ALA A 11 7.11 -18.08 -2.84
CA ALA A 11 6.56 -16.76 -2.58
C ALA A 11 6.33 -15.97 -3.88
N PHE A 12 7.19 -16.15 -4.88
CA PHE A 12 7.02 -15.56 -6.21
C PHE A 12 5.73 -16.07 -6.84
N ASP A 13 5.54 -17.39 -6.90
CA ASP A 13 4.35 -18.01 -7.49
C ASP A 13 3.05 -17.57 -6.81
N ARG A 14 3.13 -17.23 -5.50
CA ARG A 14 1.96 -16.81 -4.71
C ARG A 14 1.69 -15.32 -4.72
N HIS A 15 2.73 -14.48 -4.79
CA HIS A 15 2.60 -13.05 -4.47
C HIS A 15 3.05 -12.12 -5.59
N ALA A 16 3.70 -12.61 -6.66
CA ALA A 16 4.17 -11.75 -7.74
C ALA A 16 3.02 -10.96 -8.40
N ASP A 17 1.90 -11.62 -8.68
CA ASP A 17 0.72 -10.97 -9.26
C ASP A 17 0.08 -9.97 -8.30
N GLU A 18 0.04 -10.27 -7.00
CA GLU A 18 -0.46 -9.36 -5.97
C GLU A 18 0.39 -8.08 -5.88
N LEU A 19 1.72 -8.25 -5.81
CA LEU A 19 2.67 -7.13 -5.78
C LEU A 19 2.57 -6.30 -7.05
N PHE A 20 2.52 -6.94 -8.21
CA PHE A 20 2.44 -6.26 -9.49
C PHE A 20 1.13 -5.47 -9.63
N ARG A 21 0.02 -6.05 -9.21
CA ARG A 21 -1.28 -5.36 -9.17
C ARG A 21 -1.22 -4.16 -8.22
N HIS A 22 -0.69 -4.33 -7.01
CA HIS A 22 -0.53 -3.22 -6.07
C HIS A 22 0.32 -2.09 -6.65
N ALA A 23 1.49 -2.44 -7.22
CA ALA A 23 2.37 -1.48 -7.87
C ALA A 23 1.69 -0.76 -9.04
N SER A 24 0.89 -1.47 -9.84
CA SER A 24 0.16 -0.91 -10.99
C SER A 24 -0.97 0.03 -10.58
N LEU A 25 -1.53 -0.12 -9.36
CA LEU A 25 -2.52 0.81 -8.81
C LEU A 25 -1.89 2.06 -8.20
N ARG A 26 -0.58 2.00 -7.89
CA ARG A 26 0.18 3.14 -7.39
C ARG A 26 0.81 3.92 -8.54
N LEU A 27 1.40 3.22 -9.50
CA LEU A 27 2.19 3.82 -10.57
C LEU A 27 1.38 3.95 -11.86
N SER A 28 1.50 5.09 -12.54
CA SER A 28 0.90 5.29 -13.86
C SER A 28 1.59 4.47 -14.96
N ASN A 29 2.86 4.09 -14.76
CA ASN A 29 3.64 3.29 -15.71
C ASN A 29 3.65 1.82 -15.31
N ARG A 30 3.00 0.98 -16.10
CA ARG A 30 2.86 -0.46 -15.87
C ARG A 30 4.18 -1.23 -16.02
N ASP A 31 5.06 -0.82 -16.92
CA ASP A 31 6.38 -1.45 -17.05
C ASP A 31 7.23 -1.17 -15.81
N ARG A 32 7.18 0.07 -15.30
CA ARG A 32 7.85 0.43 -14.06
C ARG A 32 7.29 -0.35 -12.85
N ALA A 33 5.97 -0.57 -12.82
CA ALA A 33 5.35 -1.42 -11.79
C ALA A 33 5.86 -2.88 -11.84
N ARG A 34 6.08 -3.43 -13.03
CA ARG A 34 6.67 -4.77 -13.21
C ARG A 34 8.11 -4.80 -12.70
N ASP A 35 8.90 -3.81 -13.07
CA ASP A 35 10.30 -3.74 -12.68
C ASP A 35 10.45 -3.59 -11.16
N LEU A 36 9.67 -2.71 -10.50
CA LEU A 36 9.72 -2.59 -9.04
C LEU A 36 9.25 -3.86 -8.32
N THR A 37 8.35 -4.63 -8.92
CA THR A 37 7.97 -5.95 -8.39
C THR A 37 9.17 -6.90 -8.42
N GLN A 38 9.90 -6.95 -9.53
CA GLN A 38 11.11 -7.76 -9.65
C GLN A 38 12.20 -7.29 -8.66
N ASP A 39 12.41 -5.98 -8.57
CA ASP A 39 13.37 -5.38 -7.63
C ASP A 39 13.01 -5.72 -6.17
N ALA A 40 11.73 -5.79 -5.82
CA ALA A 40 11.29 -6.18 -4.49
C ALA A 40 11.71 -7.63 -4.14
N PHE A 41 11.52 -8.58 -5.08
CA PHE A 41 11.99 -9.95 -4.90
C PHE A 41 13.52 -10.03 -4.85
N MET A 42 14.23 -9.28 -5.71
CA MET A 42 15.69 -9.27 -5.73
C MET A 42 16.29 -8.70 -4.44
N LYS A 43 15.77 -7.60 -3.93
CA LYS A 43 16.18 -7.04 -2.63
C LYS A 43 15.87 -7.98 -1.47
N THR A 44 14.74 -8.67 -1.53
CA THR A 44 14.37 -9.68 -0.53
C THR A 44 15.33 -10.88 -0.56
N TRP A 45 15.71 -11.34 -1.76
CA TRP A 45 16.73 -12.36 -1.95
C TRP A 45 18.08 -11.95 -1.35
N GLU A 46 18.56 -10.76 -1.69
CA GLU A 46 19.83 -10.24 -1.16
C GLU A 46 19.83 -10.13 0.37
N TYR A 47 18.71 -9.74 0.97
CA TYR A 47 18.56 -9.68 2.43
C TYR A 47 18.68 -11.07 3.07
N LEU A 48 18.00 -12.07 2.50
CA LEU A 48 18.06 -13.46 2.98
C LEU A 48 19.47 -14.07 2.81
N GLU A 49 20.15 -13.82 1.70
CA GLU A 49 21.50 -14.34 1.45
C GLU A 49 22.55 -13.71 2.38
N ARG A 50 22.31 -12.49 2.87
CA ARG A 50 23.12 -11.85 3.91
C ARG A 50 22.86 -12.39 5.31
N GLY A 51 21.99 -13.40 5.46
CA GLY A 51 21.63 -14.01 6.74
C GLY A 51 20.50 -13.29 7.48
N GLY A 52 19.76 -12.41 6.79
CA GLY A 52 18.58 -11.77 7.35
C GLY A 52 17.45 -12.78 7.61
N GLU A 53 16.69 -12.58 8.69
CA GLU A 53 15.56 -13.42 9.05
C GLU A 53 14.25 -12.70 8.74
N ILE A 54 13.38 -13.34 7.96
CA ILE A 54 12.06 -12.80 7.61
C ILE A 54 10.99 -13.68 8.27
N ARG A 55 10.21 -13.08 9.17
CA ARG A 55 9.07 -13.76 9.80
C ARG A 55 7.87 -13.87 8.85
N GLU A 56 7.47 -12.74 8.27
CA GLU A 56 6.31 -12.65 7.39
C GLU A 56 6.74 -12.19 5.99
N LEU A 57 6.97 -13.16 5.10
CA LEU A 57 7.56 -12.89 3.78
C LEU A 57 6.68 -12.00 2.90
N ARG A 58 5.37 -12.21 2.92
CA ARG A 58 4.41 -11.36 2.20
C ARG A 58 4.49 -9.91 2.66
N ALA A 59 4.43 -9.67 3.98
CA ALA A 59 4.52 -8.31 4.52
C ALA A 59 5.87 -7.66 4.21
N PHE A 60 6.97 -8.43 4.26
CA PHE A 60 8.31 -7.95 3.92
C PHE A 60 8.41 -7.55 2.43
N LEU A 61 7.84 -8.34 1.53
CA LEU A 61 7.79 -8.05 0.10
C LEU A 61 7.02 -6.75 -0.18
N PHE A 62 5.83 -6.60 0.42
CA PHE A 62 5.03 -5.37 0.29
C PHE A 62 5.71 -4.15 0.90
N ARG A 63 6.39 -4.30 2.04
CA ARG A 63 7.20 -3.23 2.64
C ARG A 63 8.34 -2.80 1.70
N THR A 64 9.05 -3.77 1.14
CA THR A 64 10.14 -3.52 0.18
C THR A 64 9.60 -2.79 -1.05
N LEU A 65 8.47 -3.24 -1.60
CA LEU A 65 7.80 -2.63 -2.73
C LEU A 65 7.33 -1.19 -2.43
N LYS A 66 6.73 -0.95 -1.25
CA LYS A 66 6.36 0.40 -0.80
C LYS A 66 7.56 1.34 -0.83
N ASN A 67 8.68 0.93 -0.26
CA ASN A 67 9.88 1.76 -0.21
C ASN A 67 10.41 2.07 -1.62
N LEU A 68 10.41 1.08 -2.51
CA LEU A 68 10.75 1.25 -3.92
C LEU A 68 9.83 2.24 -4.65
N ILE A 69 8.51 2.18 -4.39
CA ILE A 69 7.53 3.11 -4.97
C ILE A 69 7.77 4.54 -4.44
N ILE A 70 8.05 4.70 -3.15
CA ILE A 70 8.38 6.01 -2.57
C ILE A 70 9.66 6.58 -3.21
N ASP A 71 10.68 5.75 -3.40
CA ASP A 71 11.92 6.15 -4.05
C ASP A 71 11.69 6.54 -5.52
N GLU A 72 10.82 5.83 -6.25
CA GLU A 72 10.41 6.16 -7.61
C GLU A 72 9.75 7.56 -7.68
N TYR A 73 8.79 7.84 -6.78
CA TYR A 73 8.18 9.18 -6.71
C TYR A 73 9.19 10.26 -6.34
N ARG A 74 10.11 9.99 -5.41
CA ARG A 74 11.16 10.95 -5.03
C ARG A 74 12.08 11.27 -6.20
N ARG A 75 12.42 10.29 -7.03
CA ARG A 75 13.24 10.49 -8.24
C ARG A 75 12.50 11.31 -9.28
N SER A 76 11.27 10.92 -9.62
CA SER A 76 10.43 11.66 -10.57
C SER A 76 10.20 13.11 -10.13
N LYS A 77 10.06 13.36 -8.83
CA LYS A 77 9.90 14.70 -8.26
C LYS A 77 11.21 15.49 -8.19
N SER A 78 12.33 14.83 -7.95
CA SER A 78 13.67 15.43 -8.02
C SER A 78 14.03 15.88 -9.44
N GLU A 79 13.57 15.17 -10.47
CA GLU A 79 13.71 15.57 -11.88
C GLU A 79 12.78 16.74 -12.25
N SER A 80 11.72 16.96 -11.47
CA SER A 80 10.71 18.01 -11.68
C SER A 80 10.94 19.32 -10.89
N LEU A 81 12.00 19.40 -10.07
CA LEU A 81 12.35 20.51 -9.16
C LEU A 81 11.32 20.80 -8.03
N GLU A 82 11.85 20.74 -6.79
CA GLU A 82 11.33 21.30 -5.52
C GLU A 82 9.83 21.16 -5.20
N ALA A 83 9.47 20.18 -4.36
CA ALA A 83 8.72 20.43 -3.11
C ALA A 83 8.42 19.13 -2.33
N LEU A 84 8.18 19.29 -1.02
CA LEU A 84 7.64 18.34 -0.05
C LEU A 84 8.54 17.13 0.27
N VAL A 85 9.50 17.41 1.14
CA VAL A 85 9.76 16.53 2.28
C VAL A 85 8.43 16.39 3.02
N ASP A 86 7.75 15.27 2.82
CA ASP A 86 6.70 14.84 3.75
C ASP A 86 7.44 14.35 5.00
N THR A 87 7.93 15.34 5.76
CA THR A 87 8.33 15.13 7.13
C THR A 87 7.04 14.77 7.82
N ASP A 88 6.99 13.58 8.41
CA ASP A 88 6.04 13.13 9.42
C ASP A 88 5.43 14.33 10.18
N GLU A 89 4.39 14.95 9.62
CA GLU A 89 3.68 16.06 10.25
C GLU A 89 2.91 15.38 11.35
N GLY A 90 3.45 15.51 12.58
CA GLY A 90 2.98 14.84 13.78
C GLY A 90 1.47 14.67 13.75
N GLU A 91 1.03 13.45 13.45
CA GLU A 91 -0.37 13.08 13.48
C GLU A 91 -0.75 13.10 14.97
N THR A 92 -1.19 14.25 15.46
CA THR A 92 -1.78 14.38 16.79
C THR A 92 -2.91 13.37 16.88
N ILE A 93 -2.71 12.38 17.75
CA ILE A 93 -3.69 11.33 18.03
C ILE A 93 -4.83 12.01 18.77
N ASP A 94 -5.82 12.48 18.03
CA ASP A 94 -7.11 12.82 18.60
C ASP A 94 -8.21 12.49 17.59
N ALA A 95 -8.73 11.26 17.71
CA ALA A 95 -10.12 10.90 17.42
C ALA A 95 -10.33 9.41 17.67
N LEU A 96 -10.98 9.06 18.80
CA LEU A 96 -11.82 7.86 18.83
C LEU A 96 -13.00 8.13 17.89
N ILE A 97 -13.03 7.47 16.73
CA ILE A 97 -14.18 7.52 15.81
C ILE A 97 -14.96 6.22 15.97
N PRO A 98 -16.28 6.26 16.20
CA PRO A 98 -17.09 5.05 16.33
C PRO A 98 -17.21 4.31 14.98
N PRO A 99 -17.27 2.96 15.00
CA PRO A 99 -17.25 2.11 13.80
C PRO A 99 -18.53 2.14 12.95
N ASP A 100 -19.57 2.86 13.38
CA ASP A 100 -20.92 2.77 12.76
C ASP A 100 -21.00 3.41 11.36
N GLU A 101 -20.18 4.42 11.07
CA GLU A 101 -20.22 5.11 9.77
C GLU A 101 -19.43 4.36 8.68
N THR A 102 -18.43 3.58 9.07
CA THR A 102 -17.45 2.92 8.18
C THR A 102 -18.11 1.86 7.29
N ASN A 103 -19.01 1.06 7.85
CA ASN A 103 -19.73 -0.02 7.15
C ASN A 103 -20.60 0.49 5.99
N THR A 104 -21.14 1.71 6.11
CA THR A 104 -22.02 2.28 5.06
C THR A 104 -21.24 2.64 3.80
N VAL A 105 -20.04 3.20 3.96
CA VAL A 105 -19.17 3.60 2.84
C VAL A 105 -18.65 2.38 2.09
N GLU A 106 -18.21 1.35 2.83
CA GLU A 106 -17.77 0.09 2.23
C GLU A 106 -18.88 -0.54 1.35
N SER A 107 -20.11 -0.55 1.85
CA SER A 107 -21.26 -1.09 1.11
C SER A 107 -21.59 -0.28 -0.15
N ALA A 108 -21.38 1.04 -0.12
CA ALA A 108 -21.61 1.92 -1.26
C ALA A 108 -20.52 1.72 -2.33
N ILE A 109 -19.25 1.62 -1.92
CA ILE A 109 -18.13 1.32 -2.83
C ILE A 109 -18.32 -0.06 -3.47
N ALA A 110 -18.75 -1.06 -2.72
CA ALA A 110 -19.00 -2.41 -3.23
C ALA A 110 -20.11 -2.48 -4.30
N ARG A 111 -20.97 -1.46 -4.39
CA ARG A 111 -22.01 -1.35 -5.42
C ARG A 111 -21.54 -0.64 -6.69
N LEU A 112 -20.35 -0.04 -6.67
CA LEU A 112 -19.75 0.56 -7.85
C LEU A 112 -19.13 -0.52 -8.74
N ASP A 113 -19.00 -0.22 -10.02
CA ASP A 113 -18.07 -0.95 -10.87
C ASP A 113 -16.63 -0.79 -10.35
N GLY A 114 -15.82 -1.84 -10.46
CA GLY A 114 -14.46 -1.90 -9.94
C GLY A 114 -13.56 -0.81 -10.51
N GLU A 115 -13.72 -0.45 -11.79
CA GLU A 115 -12.96 0.64 -12.42
C GLU A 115 -13.28 1.99 -11.78
N ARG A 116 -14.56 2.25 -11.49
CA ARG A 116 -15.00 3.51 -10.86
C ARG A 116 -14.55 3.60 -9.40
N ALA A 117 -14.58 2.48 -8.67
CA ALA A 117 -14.03 2.42 -7.32
C ALA A 117 -12.52 2.72 -7.31
N LEU A 118 -11.76 2.12 -8.23
CA LEU A 118 -10.32 2.36 -8.31
C LEU A 118 -9.99 3.81 -8.69
N ALA A 119 -10.74 4.41 -9.63
CA ALA A 119 -10.56 5.82 -9.98
C ALA A 119 -10.72 6.75 -8.77
N LEU A 120 -11.73 6.52 -7.93
CA LEU A 120 -11.95 7.31 -6.71
C LEU A 120 -10.84 7.09 -5.67
N VAL A 121 -10.32 5.87 -5.57
CA VAL A 121 -9.18 5.57 -4.69
C VAL A 121 -7.92 6.27 -5.16
N SER A 122 -7.71 6.43 -6.47
CA SER A 122 -6.58 7.17 -7.02
C SER A 122 -6.58 8.66 -6.64
N GLU A 123 -7.74 9.27 -6.42
CA GLU A 123 -7.90 10.67 -5.98
C GLU A 123 -7.55 10.89 -4.49
N LEU A 124 -7.36 9.83 -3.71
CA LEU A 124 -6.98 9.96 -2.31
C LEU A 124 -5.52 10.42 -2.15
N PRO A 125 -5.23 11.26 -1.13
CA PRO A 125 -3.86 11.50 -0.69
C PRO A 125 -3.12 10.19 -0.35
N ASP A 126 -1.82 10.15 -0.66
CA ASP A 126 -0.98 8.94 -0.61
C ASP A 126 -1.10 8.11 0.68
N PRO A 127 -1.05 8.69 1.90
CA PRO A 127 -1.13 7.90 3.13
C PRO A 127 -2.47 7.17 3.29
N TYR A 128 -3.56 7.77 2.79
CA TYR A 128 -4.89 7.16 2.86
C TYR A 128 -5.09 6.17 1.72
N ARG A 129 -4.65 6.51 0.50
CA ARG A 129 -4.68 5.62 -0.65
C ARG A 129 -3.96 4.31 -0.36
N GLU A 130 -2.76 4.38 0.21
CA GLU A 130 -1.97 3.20 0.58
C GLU A 130 -2.70 2.31 1.59
N ALA A 131 -3.25 2.89 2.66
CA ALA A 131 -3.97 2.14 3.68
C ALA A 131 -5.24 1.46 3.12
N ILE A 132 -5.98 2.14 2.23
CA ILE A 132 -7.17 1.60 1.58
C ILE A 132 -6.81 0.46 0.62
N LEU A 133 -5.79 0.62 -0.22
CA LEU A 133 -5.35 -0.43 -1.15
C LEU A 133 -4.90 -1.68 -0.39
N LEU A 134 -4.04 -1.52 0.62
CA LEU A 134 -3.57 -2.66 1.41
C LEU A 134 -4.72 -3.40 2.13
N ARG A 135 -5.73 -2.67 2.61
CA ARG A 135 -6.88 -3.24 3.33
C ARG A 135 -7.85 -3.97 2.40
N TYR A 136 -8.30 -3.30 1.34
CA TYR A 136 -9.45 -3.75 0.55
C TYR A 136 -9.06 -4.42 -0.77
N VAL A 137 -7.88 -4.11 -1.32
CA VAL A 137 -7.38 -4.73 -2.55
C VAL A 137 -6.46 -5.90 -2.20
N ASP A 138 -5.51 -5.69 -1.29
CA ASP A 138 -4.51 -6.71 -0.93
C ASP A 138 -4.89 -7.54 0.31
N GLY A 139 -6.02 -7.25 0.93
CA GLY A 139 -6.62 -8.11 1.97
C GLY A 139 -5.84 -8.17 3.28
N PHE A 140 -4.97 -7.19 3.58
CA PHE A 140 -4.27 -7.15 4.85
C PHE A 140 -5.19 -6.71 6.00
N SER A 141 -4.96 -7.28 7.19
CA SER A 141 -5.51 -6.77 8.45
C SER A 141 -4.84 -5.46 8.88
N PRO A 142 -5.49 -4.60 9.70
CA PRO A 142 -4.86 -3.38 10.22
C PRO A 142 -3.50 -3.64 10.90
N LYS A 143 -3.38 -4.76 11.62
CA LYS A 143 -2.13 -5.22 12.22
C LYS A 143 -1.04 -5.56 11.21
N GLU A 144 -1.39 -6.22 10.09
CA GLU A 144 -0.40 -6.51 9.05
C GLU A 144 -0.03 -5.27 8.26
N ILE A 145 -0.99 -4.37 8.01
CA ILE A 145 -0.71 -3.07 7.38
C ILE A 145 0.27 -2.27 8.24
N ALA A 146 0.14 -2.30 9.57
CA ALA A 146 1.09 -1.67 10.48
C ALA A 146 2.52 -2.22 10.27
N ASN A 147 2.67 -3.54 10.08
CA ASN A 147 3.97 -4.15 9.77
C ASN A 147 4.51 -3.74 8.38
N VAL A 148 3.65 -3.64 7.37
CA VAL A 148 4.02 -3.24 6.00
C VAL A 148 4.43 -1.77 5.95
N THR A 149 3.66 -0.91 6.62
CA THR A 149 3.82 0.55 6.57
C THR A 149 4.83 1.08 7.58
N GLU A 150 5.22 0.28 8.57
CA GLU A 150 6.06 0.65 9.72
C GLU A 150 5.41 1.69 10.63
N LEU A 151 4.10 1.57 10.81
CA LEU A 151 3.27 2.46 11.64
C LEU A 151 2.62 1.69 12.77
N THR A 152 2.02 2.40 13.72
CA THR A 152 1.19 1.75 14.73
C THR A 152 -0.16 1.33 14.14
N GLU A 153 -0.75 0.25 14.66
CA GLU A 153 -2.10 -0.20 14.26
C GLU A 153 -3.16 0.91 14.46
N ASN A 154 -2.94 1.79 15.45
CA ASN A 154 -3.79 2.96 15.68
C ASN A 154 -3.71 3.96 14.52
N ILE A 155 -2.49 4.34 14.09
CA ILE A 155 -2.28 5.23 12.94
C ILE A 155 -2.90 4.63 11.67
N VAL A 156 -2.69 3.33 11.43
CA VAL A 156 -3.30 2.62 10.30
C VAL A 156 -4.82 2.70 10.35
N SER A 157 -5.41 2.42 11.52
CA SER A 157 -6.86 2.48 11.71
C SER A 157 -7.39 3.87 11.40
N VAL A 158 -6.73 4.92 11.90
CA VAL A 158 -7.07 6.31 11.60
C VAL A 158 -6.98 6.60 10.10
N ARG A 159 -5.93 6.14 9.41
CA ARG A 159 -5.76 6.33 7.95
C ARG A 159 -6.84 5.64 7.14
N ILE A 160 -7.23 4.42 7.51
CA ILE A 160 -8.35 3.71 6.87
C ILE A 160 -9.64 4.49 7.02
N HIS A 161 -9.99 4.91 8.25
CA HIS A 161 -11.22 5.66 8.51
C HIS A 161 -11.23 7.01 7.77
N ARG A 162 -10.14 7.77 7.82
CA ARG A 162 -10.01 9.04 7.09
C ARG A 162 -10.08 8.85 5.58
N GLY A 163 -9.49 7.78 5.05
CA GLY A 163 -9.58 7.39 3.64
C GLY A 163 -11.02 7.12 3.22
N LEU A 164 -11.76 6.31 3.97
CA LEU A 164 -13.17 6.03 3.69
C LEU A 164 -14.05 7.29 3.76
N LYS A 165 -13.83 8.15 4.75
CA LYS A 165 -14.55 9.43 4.85
C LYS A 165 -14.31 10.30 3.62
N LYS A 166 -13.07 10.35 3.09
CA LYS A 166 -12.76 11.08 1.86
C LYS A 166 -13.40 10.44 0.63
N LEU A 167 -13.37 9.11 0.52
CA LEU A 167 -14.05 8.39 -0.58
C LEU A 167 -15.55 8.67 -0.60
N ARG A 168 -16.19 8.74 0.57
CA ARG A 168 -17.60 9.12 0.67
C ARG A 168 -17.87 10.50 0.08
N VAL A 169 -17.07 11.50 0.43
CA VAL A 169 -17.21 12.86 -0.12
C VAL A 169 -17.06 12.85 -1.64
N LEU A 170 -16.07 12.12 -2.17
CA LEU A 170 -15.87 11.97 -3.62
C LEU A 170 -17.05 11.26 -4.30
N LEU A 171 -17.63 10.26 -3.64
CA LEU A 171 -18.83 9.56 -4.14
C LEU A 171 -20.05 10.46 -4.24
N GLU A 172 -20.28 11.27 -3.20
CA GLU A 172 -21.38 12.23 -3.15
C GLU A 172 -21.22 13.34 -4.20
N GLN A 173 -19.99 13.67 -4.61
CA GLN A 173 -19.70 14.66 -5.66
C GLN A 173 -19.85 14.11 -7.10
N THR A 174 -19.76 12.79 -7.26
CA THR A 174 -19.81 12.13 -8.58
C THR A 174 -21.18 11.47 -8.85
N SER A 175 -22.11 11.55 -7.90
CA SER A 175 -23.49 11.03 -7.99
C SER A 175 -24.46 12.12 -8.39
#